data_AF-A0A1F4U3Z2-F1
#
_entry.id   AF-A0A1F4U3Z2-F1
#
_cell.length_a   1.000
_cell.length_b   1.000
_cell.length_c   1.000
_cell.angle_alpha   90.00
_cell.angle_beta   90.00
_cell.angle_gamma   90.00
#
_symmetry.space_group_name_H-M   'P 1'
#
loop_
_entity.id
_entity.type
_entity.pdbx_description
1 polymer ?
#
loop_
_entity_poly.entity_id
_entity_poly.type
_entity_poly.pdbx_seq_one_letter_code
_entity_poly.pdbx_strand_id
1 'polypeptide(L)'
;MIKLTDKLYTSTEVASILGVSLRSVYRYLEENRLTAEVKTATGRHRFTRQDILNFLYPGGVLDEREANEAPRKYGPTTESVRREEVEERRESRPQEPSSEESVDWLSKFRAAAEKFKATEEDVQEEEPVEPRVEREPVQPVEQAEAYPKTQKDDYETIGFAGYGEEADVEKSNTMFYYRSSLGGLKDIAQSIDKNSRESQLDYAFTLNAGLSLYKPIKPFSLLHSYVRSADQQYFEKLLMLSPSDKENAQLCLMISDDSKVYATREELHGLYVVSKSVLLKDIEKFGSDELKGDAESIL
;
A
#
# COMPACT_ATOMS: atom_id res chain seq x y z
N MET A 1 15.78 -12.69 -34.75
CA MET A 1 14.54 -12.50 -35.51
C MET A 1 13.49 -13.42 -34.91
N ILE A 2 12.45 -12.87 -34.28
CA ILE A 2 11.41 -13.68 -33.61
C ILE A 2 10.53 -14.28 -34.71
N LYS A 3 10.45 -15.60 -34.80
CA LYS A 3 9.57 -16.30 -35.75
C LYS A 3 8.18 -16.41 -35.14
N LEU A 4 7.30 -15.50 -35.52
CA LEU A 4 5.88 -15.58 -35.15
C LEU A 4 5.16 -16.48 -36.17
N THR A 5 4.43 -17.49 -35.68
CA THR A 5 3.53 -18.35 -36.46
C THR A 5 2.12 -17.78 -36.49
N ASP A 6 1.31 -18.17 -37.48
CA ASP A 6 -0.11 -17.79 -37.59
C ASP A 6 -0.97 -18.59 -36.61
N LYS A 7 -0.92 -18.19 -35.34
CA LYS A 7 -1.75 -18.71 -34.24
C LYS A 7 -2.28 -17.56 -33.39
N LEU A 8 -3.30 -17.83 -32.57
CA LEU A 8 -3.79 -16.89 -31.57
C LEU A 8 -2.90 -16.93 -30.32
N TYR A 9 -2.28 -15.81 -29.99
CA TYR A 9 -1.44 -15.64 -28.83
C TYR A 9 -2.27 -15.14 -27.63
N THR A 10 -1.93 -15.63 -26.45
CA THR A 10 -2.47 -15.16 -25.18
C THR A 10 -1.73 -13.90 -24.69
N SER A 11 -2.34 -13.10 -23.82
CA SER A 11 -1.72 -11.89 -23.26
C SER A 11 -0.36 -12.16 -22.58
N THR A 12 -0.18 -13.33 -21.97
CA THR A 12 1.09 -13.75 -21.35
C THR A 12 2.17 -14.11 -22.38
N GLU A 13 1.79 -14.76 -23.48
CA GLU A 13 2.71 -15.01 -24.58
C GLU A 13 3.12 -13.71 -25.27
N VAL A 14 2.16 -12.79 -25.51
CA VAL A 14 2.44 -11.47 -26.08
C VAL A 14 3.39 -10.67 -25.20
N ALA A 15 3.19 -10.68 -23.87
CA ALA A 15 4.10 -10.05 -22.92
C ALA A 15 5.54 -10.59 -23.08
N SER A 16 5.67 -11.91 -23.21
CA SER A 16 6.97 -12.58 -23.39
C SER A 16 7.62 -12.24 -24.74
N ILE A 17 6.83 -12.15 -25.81
CA ILE A 17 7.29 -11.79 -27.16
C ILE A 17 7.77 -10.34 -27.24
N LEU A 18 7.03 -9.42 -26.62
CA LEU A 18 7.34 -7.99 -26.58
C LEU A 18 8.42 -7.64 -25.56
N GLY A 19 8.76 -8.56 -24.65
CA GLY A 19 9.73 -8.32 -23.58
C GLY A 19 9.21 -7.34 -22.51
N VAL A 20 7.89 -7.27 -22.32
CA VAL A 20 7.23 -6.37 -21.37
C VAL A 20 6.42 -7.14 -20.34
N SER A 21 6.04 -6.48 -19.24
CA SER A 21 5.17 -7.09 -18.23
C SER A 21 3.75 -7.32 -18.75
N LEU A 22 3.04 -8.31 -18.20
CA LEU A 22 1.62 -8.54 -18.52
C LEU A 22 0.76 -7.29 -18.28
N ARG A 23 1.07 -6.52 -17.23
CA ARG A 23 0.41 -5.25 -16.92
C ARG A 23 0.59 -4.22 -18.04
N SER A 24 1.78 -4.16 -18.63
CA SER A 24 2.07 -3.27 -19.76
C SER A 24 1.23 -3.65 -20.98
N VAL A 25 1.00 -4.94 -21.24
CA VAL A 25 0.11 -5.40 -22.34
C VAL A 25 -1.32 -4.91 -22.13
N TYR A 26 -1.87 -4.99 -20.91
CA TYR A 26 -3.20 -4.44 -20.60
C TYR A 26 -3.24 -2.92 -20.73
N ARG A 27 -2.18 -2.23 -20.29
CA ARG A 27 -2.08 -0.78 -20.48
C ARG A 27 -2.07 -0.39 -21.97
N TYR A 28 -1.39 -1.16 -22.83
CA TYR A 28 -1.39 -0.91 -24.27
C TYR A 28 -2.75 -1.17 -24.92
N LEU A 29 -3.55 -2.11 -24.38
CA LEU A 29 -4.95 -2.29 -24.77
C LEU A 29 -5.80 -1.08 -24.37
N GLU A 30 -5.64 -0.56 -23.14
CA GLU A 30 -6.37 0.61 -22.64
C GLU A 30 -6.02 1.90 -23.40
N GLU A 31 -4.74 2.06 -23.75
CA GLU A 31 -4.21 3.18 -24.56
C GLU A 31 -4.52 3.04 -26.06
N ASN A 32 -5.25 2.00 -26.49
CA ASN A 32 -5.54 1.66 -27.90
C ASN A 32 -4.29 1.52 -28.79
N ARG A 33 -3.13 1.25 -28.19
CA ARG A 33 -1.87 1.05 -28.91
C ARG A 33 -1.71 -0.37 -29.43
N LEU A 34 -2.32 -1.33 -28.73
CA LEU A 34 -2.38 -2.73 -29.11
C LEU A 34 -3.85 -3.13 -29.24
N THR A 35 -4.21 -3.81 -30.31
CA THR A 35 -5.57 -4.30 -30.55
C THR A 35 -5.60 -5.82 -30.38
N ALA A 36 -6.66 -6.34 -29.76
CA ALA A 36 -6.91 -7.78 -29.67
C ALA A 36 -8.01 -8.16 -30.64
N GLU A 37 -7.74 -9.09 -31.54
CA GLU A 37 -8.72 -9.55 -32.54
C GLU A 37 -9.89 -10.32 -31.92
N VAL A 38 -9.62 -11.18 -30.93
CA VAL A 38 -10.67 -12.03 -30.34
C VAL A 38 -10.71 -11.85 -28.82
N LYS A 39 -11.90 -11.55 -28.30
CA LYS A 39 -12.21 -11.63 -26.86
C LYS A 39 -13.04 -12.87 -26.60
N THR A 40 -12.48 -13.81 -25.83
CA THR A 40 -13.20 -15.03 -25.43
C THR A 40 -14.39 -14.68 -24.52
N ALA A 41 -15.39 -15.56 -24.44
CA ALA A 41 -16.57 -15.37 -23.57
C ALA A 41 -16.22 -15.17 -22.08
N THR A 42 -15.04 -15.65 -21.65
CA THR A 42 -14.48 -15.44 -20.30
C THR A 42 -13.78 -14.08 -20.12
N GLY A 43 -13.80 -13.22 -21.14
CA GLY A 43 -13.18 -11.90 -21.11
C GLY A 43 -11.68 -11.88 -21.43
N ARG A 44 -11.05 -13.03 -21.75
CA ARG A 44 -9.61 -13.07 -22.07
C ARG A 44 -9.35 -12.65 -23.51
N HIS A 45 -8.33 -11.82 -23.70
CA HIS A 45 -7.88 -11.32 -24.99
C HIS A 45 -7.00 -12.34 -25.73
N ARG A 46 -7.12 -12.35 -27.06
CA ARG A 46 -6.29 -13.12 -28.00
C ARG A 46 -5.82 -12.21 -29.12
N PHE A 47 -4.57 -12.38 -29.51
CA PHE A 47 -3.88 -11.54 -30.47
C PHE A 47 -3.42 -12.38 -31.65
N THR A 48 -3.52 -11.86 -32.86
CA THR A 48 -2.89 -12.50 -34.02
C THR A 48 -1.46 -12.04 -34.20
N ARG A 49 -0.73 -12.74 -35.08
CA ARG A 49 0.62 -12.35 -35.49
C ARG A 49 0.64 -10.90 -36.01
N GLN A 50 -0.37 -10.50 -36.78
CA GLN A 50 -0.43 -9.18 -37.37
C GLN A 50 -0.61 -8.07 -36.33
N ASP A 51 -1.41 -8.30 -35.29
CA ASP A 51 -1.56 -7.36 -34.16
C ASP A 51 -0.20 -7.04 -33.50
N ILE A 52 0.59 -8.10 -33.26
CA ILE A 52 1.91 -8.00 -32.63
C ILE A 52 2.90 -7.31 -33.57
N LEU A 53 2.89 -7.65 -34.86
CA LEU A 53 3.77 -7.04 -35.85
C LEU A 53 3.46 -5.56 -36.09
N ASN A 54 2.17 -5.20 -36.17
CA ASN A 54 1.74 -3.81 -36.30
C ASN A 54 2.17 -2.97 -35.09
N PHE A 55 2.12 -3.56 -33.89
CA PHE A 55 2.61 -2.90 -32.67
C PHE A 55 4.14 -2.71 -32.67
N LEU A 56 4.89 -3.73 -33.09
CA LEU A 56 6.36 -3.67 -33.15
C LEU A 56 6.86 -2.75 -34.27
N TYR A 57 6.13 -2.66 -35.38
CA TYR A 57 6.52 -1.93 -36.58
C TYR A 57 5.35 -1.08 -37.11
N PRO A 58 4.94 -0.02 -36.40
CA PRO A 58 3.81 0.84 -36.79
C PRO A 58 4.05 1.63 -38.08
N GLY A 59 5.30 1.71 -38.55
CA GLY A 59 5.70 2.43 -39.77
C GLY A 59 5.84 1.57 -41.03
N GLY A 60 5.43 0.30 -41.01
CA GLY A 60 5.38 -0.55 -42.20
C GLY A 60 6.74 -0.75 -42.88
N VAL A 61 7.62 -1.53 -42.26
CA VAL A 61 8.64 -2.26 -43.01
C VAL A 61 8.11 -3.68 -43.16
N LEU A 62 7.29 -3.87 -44.19
CA LEU A 62 7.00 -5.20 -44.71
C LEU A 62 8.33 -5.78 -45.16
N ASP A 63 8.70 -6.92 -44.59
CA ASP A 63 9.77 -7.76 -45.10
C ASP A 63 9.46 -8.02 -46.59
N GLU A 64 10.35 -7.62 -47.50
CA GLU A 64 10.25 -7.79 -48.96
C GLU A 64 10.34 -9.28 -49.39
N ARG A 65 9.93 -10.22 -48.52
CA ARG A 65 10.04 -11.66 -48.73
C ARG A 65 8.71 -12.37 -48.98
N GLU A 66 7.59 -11.63 -49.06
CA GLU A 66 6.30 -12.18 -49.51
C GLU A 66 5.83 -11.61 -50.87
N ALA A 67 6.67 -10.86 -51.58
CA ALA A 67 6.39 -10.36 -52.93
C ALA A 67 6.66 -11.39 -54.05
N ASN A 68 6.51 -12.70 -53.77
CA ASN A 68 6.65 -13.73 -54.79
C ASN A 68 5.70 -14.91 -54.58
N GLU A 69 4.41 -14.62 -54.41
CA GLU A 69 3.36 -15.52 -54.89
C GLU A 69 2.19 -14.70 -55.42
N ALA A 70 2.07 -14.68 -56.74
CA ALA A 70 1.09 -13.92 -57.50
C ALA A 70 -0.36 -14.39 -57.23
N PRO A 71 -1.35 -13.53 -57.52
CA PRO A 71 -2.68 -13.61 -56.95
C PRO A 71 -3.61 -14.55 -57.73
N ARG A 72 -4.45 -15.31 -57.03
CA ARG A 72 -5.66 -15.88 -57.63
C ARG A 72 -6.88 -15.12 -57.13
N LYS A 73 -7.41 -14.27 -58.02
CA LYS A 73 -8.79 -13.76 -57.99
C LYS A 73 -9.75 -14.95 -57.94
N TYR A 74 -10.82 -14.87 -57.15
CA TYR A 74 -12.21 -15.01 -57.62
C TYR A 74 -13.15 -14.50 -56.52
N GLY A 75 -14.13 -13.71 -56.95
CA GLY A 75 -15.17 -13.11 -56.12
C GLY A 75 -16.30 -14.08 -55.73
N PRO A 76 -17.42 -13.53 -55.25
CA PRO A 76 -18.28 -14.11 -54.21
C PRO A 76 -19.42 -14.98 -54.79
N THR A 77 -19.95 -15.93 -54.01
CA THR A 77 -21.34 -16.43 -54.12
C THR A 77 -21.75 -17.18 -52.84
N THR A 78 -23.05 -17.09 -52.61
CA THR A 78 -23.94 -17.37 -51.48
C THR A 78 -24.24 -18.85 -51.17
N GLU A 79 -24.72 -19.04 -49.93
CA GLU A 79 -25.79 -19.94 -49.47
C GLU A 79 -25.64 -21.47 -49.34
N SER A 80 -26.18 -21.92 -48.20
CA SER A 80 -26.83 -23.21 -47.90
C SER A 80 -26.02 -24.36 -47.27
N VAL A 81 -26.25 -24.50 -45.95
CA VAL A 81 -26.74 -25.69 -45.23
C VAL A 81 -26.31 -27.07 -45.77
N ARG A 82 -25.55 -27.82 -44.95
CA ARG A 82 -25.91 -29.21 -44.61
C ARG A 82 -25.23 -29.70 -43.32
N ARG A 83 -26.03 -30.42 -42.54
CA ARG A 83 -25.78 -31.03 -41.23
C ARG A 83 -25.44 -32.53 -41.42
N GLU A 84 -24.86 -33.13 -40.38
CA GLU A 84 -24.59 -34.58 -40.14
C GLU A 84 -23.27 -35.07 -40.78
N GLU A 85 -22.40 -35.89 -40.16
CA GLU A 85 -22.56 -36.87 -39.06
C GLU A 85 -21.20 -37.19 -38.40
N VAL A 86 -21.30 -37.95 -37.30
CA VAL A 86 -20.36 -38.37 -36.25
C VAL A 86 -19.42 -39.51 -36.67
N GLU A 87 -18.16 -39.52 -36.20
CA GLU A 87 -17.43 -40.70 -35.63
C GLU A 87 -15.99 -40.28 -35.26
N GLU A 88 -15.66 -40.20 -33.96
CA GLU A 88 -15.02 -41.27 -33.18
C GLU A 88 -13.48 -41.16 -33.19
N ARG A 89 -12.93 -40.60 -32.10
CA ARG A 89 -11.66 -41.09 -31.55
C ARG A 89 -11.53 -40.78 -30.07
N ARG A 90 -11.82 -41.82 -29.26
CA ARG A 90 -11.38 -41.95 -27.87
C ARG A 90 -9.91 -42.40 -27.82
N GLU A 91 -9.34 -42.21 -26.63
CA GLU A 91 -8.05 -42.70 -26.10
C GLU A 91 -6.82 -41.86 -26.50
N SER A 92 -6.00 -41.36 -25.57
CA SER A 92 -5.59 -41.95 -24.28
C SER A 92 -5.10 -40.88 -23.29
N ARG A 93 -5.47 -41.09 -22.02
CA ARG A 93 -5.00 -40.36 -20.82
C ARG A 93 -3.85 -41.15 -20.21
N PRO A 94 -2.71 -40.55 -19.88
CA PRO A 94 -1.81 -41.10 -18.86
C PRO A 94 -2.25 -40.64 -17.47
N GLN A 95 -2.42 -41.61 -16.58
CA GLN A 95 -2.67 -41.43 -15.15
C GLN A 95 -1.42 -40.92 -14.41
N GLU A 96 -1.69 -40.22 -13.32
CA GLU A 96 -0.78 -39.75 -12.27
C GLU A 96 -0.07 -40.90 -11.52
N PRO A 97 0.97 -40.56 -10.75
CA PRO A 97 1.03 -40.95 -9.33
C PRO A 97 1.10 -39.68 -8.47
N SER A 98 0.09 -39.41 -7.64
CA SER A 98 -0.11 -39.87 -6.25
C SER A 98 0.75 -39.13 -5.21
N SER A 99 0.02 -38.34 -4.40
CA SER A 99 0.09 -38.18 -2.94
C SER A 99 1.39 -37.71 -2.29
N GLU A 100 1.34 -36.49 -1.74
CA GLU A 100 1.56 -36.28 -0.31
C GLU A 100 0.77 -35.03 0.15
N GLU A 101 -0.28 -35.31 0.93
CA GLU A 101 -1.04 -34.42 1.81
C GLU A 101 -1.46 -33.06 1.25
N SER A 102 -2.47 -33.07 0.37
CA SER A 102 -3.35 -31.91 0.22
C SER A 102 -4.07 -31.68 1.55
N VAL A 103 -3.48 -30.84 2.40
CA VAL A 103 -4.11 -30.33 3.61
C VAL A 103 -5.43 -29.70 3.18
N ASP A 104 -6.54 -30.38 3.47
CA ASP A 104 -7.86 -29.86 3.23
C ASP A 104 -8.15 -28.75 4.25
N TRP A 105 -7.70 -27.56 3.89
CA TRP A 105 -7.84 -26.32 4.65
C TRP A 105 -9.28 -26.05 5.05
N LEU A 106 -10.25 -26.54 4.27
CA LEU A 106 -11.67 -26.37 4.56
C LEU A 106 -12.12 -27.15 5.80
N SER A 107 -11.55 -28.34 6.00
CA SER A 107 -11.81 -29.17 7.18
C SER A 107 -11.17 -28.56 8.44
N LYS A 108 -9.94 -28.01 8.32
CA LYS A 108 -9.29 -27.27 9.41
C LYS A 108 -10.04 -25.98 9.78
N PHE A 109 -10.59 -25.29 8.80
CA PHE A 109 -11.36 -24.06 9.02
C PHE A 109 -12.69 -24.33 9.74
N ARG A 110 -13.41 -25.40 9.36
CA ARG A 110 -14.64 -25.80 10.05
C ARG A 110 -14.39 -26.21 11.51
N ALA A 111 -13.31 -26.94 11.77
CA ALA A 111 -12.93 -27.33 13.13
C ALA A 111 -12.52 -26.13 14.01
N ALA A 112 -11.92 -25.08 13.43
CA ALA A 112 -11.59 -23.86 14.16
C ALA A 112 -12.85 -23.04 14.52
N ALA A 113 -13.84 -23.00 13.61
CA ALA A 113 -15.11 -22.31 13.85
C ALA A 113 -15.96 -23.01 14.93
N GLU A 114 -16.00 -24.35 14.96
CA GLU A 114 -16.66 -25.10 16.03
C GLU A 114 -15.99 -24.92 17.39
N LYS A 115 -14.64 -24.87 17.45
CA LYS A 115 -13.92 -24.62 18.70
C LYS A 115 -14.19 -23.22 19.27
N PHE A 116 -14.32 -22.20 18.42
CA PHE A 116 -14.69 -20.86 18.86
C PHE A 116 -16.11 -20.82 19.42
N LYS A 117 -17.06 -21.47 18.73
CA LYS A 117 -18.46 -21.50 19.16
C LYS A 117 -18.68 -22.28 20.45
N ALA A 118 -17.93 -23.37 20.66
CA ALA A 118 -17.96 -24.14 21.92
C ALA A 118 -17.29 -23.39 23.08
N THR A 119 -16.26 -22.58 22.82
CA THR A 119 -15.59 -21.77 23.86
C THR A 119 -16.45 -20.59 24.32
N GLU A 120 -17.32 -20.04 23.45
CA GLU A 120 -18.28 -19.01 23.83
C GLU A 120 -19.43 -19.53 24.70
N GLU A 121 -19.77 -20.82 24.62
CA GLU A 121 -20.80 -21.46 25.46
C GLU A 121 -20.29 -21.82 26.86
N ASP A 122 -18.99 -22.09 27.04
CA ASP A 122 -18.38 -22.46 28.35
C ASP A 122 -18.03 -21.26 29.26
N VAL A 123 -18.13 -20.01 28.77
CA VAL A 123 -17.74 -18.79 29.54
C VAL A 123 -18.94 -18.11 30.21
N GLN A 124 -20.17 -18.60 30.02
CA GLN A 124 -21.38 -17.98 30.59
C GLN A 124 -21.78 -18.49 31.99
N GLU A 125 -21.03 -19.40 32.62
CA GLU A 125 -21.49 -20.06 33.87
C GLU A 125 -20.71 -19.78 35.15
N GLU A 126 -19.81 -18.78 35.21
CA GLU A 126 -19.21 -18.38 36.51
C GLU A 126 -19.16 -16.86 36.73
N GLU A 127 -20.11 -16.37 37.53
CA GLU A 127 -19.93 -15.26 38.47
C GLU A 127 -19.96 -15.83 39.91
N PRO A 128 -19.52 -15.11 40.98
CA PRO A 128 -18.65 -13.92 41.06
C PRO A 128 -17.61 -14.02 42.21
N VAL A 129 -16.48 -13.28 42.16
CA VAL A 129 -15.76 -12.88 43.41
C VAL A 129 -15.05 -11.53 43.21
N GLU A 130 -15.55 -10.49 43.89
CA GLU A 130 -14.82 -9.24 44.13
C GLU A 130 -13.68 -9.44 45.13
N PRO A 131 -12.59 -8.66 45.02
CA PRO A 131 -12.14 -7.99 46.23
C PRO A 131 -11.86 -6.49 46.01
N ARG A 132 -12.72 -5.73 46.69
CA ARG A 132 -12.50 -4.42 47.31
C ARG A 132 -11.05 -4.21 47.80
N VAL A 133 -10.36 -3.21 47.24
CA VAL A 133 -9.15 -2.64 47.83
C VAL A 133 -9.45 -1.19 48.21
N GLU A 134 -9.31 -0.92 49.51
CA GLU A 134 -9.49 0.36 50.18
C GLU A 134 -8.50 1.41 49.66
N ARG A 135 -9.03 2.62 49.46
CA ARG A 135 -8.25 3.84 49.21
C ARG A 135 -7.91 4.48 50.55
N GLU A 136 -6.64 4.77 50.78
CA GLU A 136 -6.22 5.77 51.78
C GLU A 136 -5.74 7.06 51.11
N PRO A 137 -6.04 8.24 51.68
CA PRO A 137 -5.79 9.55 51.07
C PRO A 137 -4.40 10.09 51.43
N VAL A 138 -3.63 10.54 50.43
CA VAL A 138 -2.42 11.33 50.65
C VAL A 138 -2.73 12.80 50.40
N GLN A 139 -2.56 13.61 51.44
CA GLN A 139 -2.78 15.06 51.47
C GLN A 139 -1.65 15.84 50.77
N PRO A 140 -1.93 17.07 50.31
CA PRO A 140 -1.01 17.90 49.53
C PRO A 140 -0.04 18.67 50.42
N VAL A 141 1.20 18.85 49.98
CA VAL A 141 2.14 19.81 50.57
C VAL A 141 2.34 20.97 49.60
N GLU A 142 2.00 22.14 50.10
CA GLU A 142 1.99 23.45 49.45
C GLU A 142 3.17 24.29 50.00
N GLN A 143 3.59 25.29 49.23
CA GLN A 143 4.40 26.48 49.59
C GLN A 143 5.92 26.29 49.75
N ALA A 144 6.80 27.27 49.52
CA ALA A 144 6.89 28.52 48.73
C ALA A 144 8.26 29.15 49.12
N GLU A 145 8.73 30.10 48.31
CA GLU A 145 9.80 31.09 48.61
C GLU A 145 11.26 30.55 48.63
N ALA A 146 12.34 31.28 48.30
CA ALA A 146 12.57 32.69 48.07
C ALA A 146 13.87 32.89 47.23
N TYR A 147 13.95 34.01 46.52
CA TYR A 147 15.15 34.53 45.83
C TYR A 147 16.31 34.82 46.80
N PRO A 148 17.54 34.95 46.28
CA PRO A 148 18.18 36.26 46.46
C PRO A 148 18.78 36.85 45.18
N LYS A 149 18.58 38.17 45.04
CA LYS A 149 19.25 39.10 44.12
C LYS A 149 20.61 39.52 44.69
N THR A 150 21.63 39.67 43.86
CA THR A 150 22.64 40.78 43.92
C THR A 150 23.50 40.74 42.63
N GLN A 151 23.32 41.74 41.75
CA GLN A 151 24.24 42.86 41.43
C GLN A 151 25.52 42.41 40.71
N LYS A 152 25.60 42.59 39.38
CA LYS A 152 26.10 43.79 38.65
C LYS A 152 27.60 44.00 38.86
N ASP A 153 28.37 43.71 37.82
CA ASP A 153 29.49 44.56 37.41
C ASP A 153 29.66 44.46 35.89
N ASP A 154 29.78 45.65 35.32
CA ASP A 154 29.73 45.97 33.91
C ASP A 154 31.18 46.10 33.39
N TYR A 155 31.51 45.48 32.24
CA TYR A 155 32.43 46.09 31.28
C TYR A 155 32.08 45.67 29.85
N GLU A 156 31.71 46.69 29.07
CA GLU A 156 31.44 46.66 27.64
C GLU A 156 32.73 46.41 26.86
N THR A 157 32.63 45.78 25.67
CA THR A 157 33.11 46.33 24.38
C THR A 157 33.02 45.30 23.25
N ILE A 158 32.05 45.57 22.34
CA ILE A 158 31.99 45.33 20.87
C ILE A 158 31.96 43.85 20.41
N GLY A 159 30.94 43.31 19.72
CA GLY A 159 29.72 43.85 19.11
C GLY A 159 29.49 43.18 17.74
N PHE A 160 28.49 42.28 17.62
CA PHE A 160 27.42 42.31 16.59
C PHE A 160 26.35 41.21 16.81
N ALA A 161 25.21 41.66 17.37
CA ALA A 161 23.80 41.21 17.32
C ALA A 161 23.43 39.73 17.05
N GLY A 162 22.55 39.07 17.83
CA GLY A 162 21.70 39.52 18.94
C GLY A 162 20.91 38.36 19.55
N TYR A 163 20.66 38.49 20.85
CA TYR A 163 19.79 37.73 21.77
C TYR A 163 18.48 37.26 21.11
N GLY A 164 17.96 36.06 21.37
CA GLY A 164 17.70 35.52 22.70
C GLY A 164 16.27 35.84 23.13
N GLU A 165 15.28 35.35 22.38
CA GLU A 165 13.97 35.01 22.93
C GLU A 165 14.12 33.62 23.56
N GLU A 166 13.81 33.49 24.85
CA GLU A 166 13.32 32.22 25.39
C GLU A 166 11.94 31.97 24.78
N ALA A 167 11.94 31.57 23.51
CA ALA A 167 10.82 30.89 22.91
C ALA A 167 10.90 29.44 23.38
N ASP A 168 9.78 28.90 23.86
CA ASP A 168 9.52 27.47 23.71
C ASP A 168 9.96 27.10 22.28
N VAL A 169 11.06 26.36 22.15
CA VAL A 169 11.49 25.86 20.85
C VAL A 169 10.43 24.84 20.46
N GLU A 170 9.36 25.30 19.83
CA GLU A 170 8.48 24.47 19.03
C GLU A 170 9.41 23.78 18.05
N LYS A 171 9.81 22.55 18.37
CA LYS A 171 10.56 21.69 17.48
C LYS A 171 9.69 21.54 16.24
N SER A 172 10.00 22.31 15.21
CA SER A 172 9.22 22.35 13.99
C SER A 172 9.42 21.02 13.28
N ASN A 173 8.43 20.13 13.38
CA ASN A 173 8.42 18.90 12.61
C ASN A 173 8.47 19.26 11.11
N THR A 174 9.49 18.80 10.40
CA THR A 174 9.63 19.05 8.96
C THR A 174 8.87 17.97 8.19
N MET A 175 8.00 18.40 7.27
CA MET A 175 7.18 17.51 6.45
C MET A 175 7.81 17.33 5.07
N PHE A 176 8.02 16.09 4.67
CA PHE A 176 8.51 15.74 3.34
C PHE A 176 7.50 14.88 2.60
N TYR A 177 7.18 15.28 1.37
CA TYR A 177 6.14 14.66 0.56
C TYR A 177 6.77 13.76 -0.51
N TYR A 178 6.27 12.53 -0.59
CA TYR A 178 6.82 11.50 -1.43
C TYR A 178 5.75 10.73 -2.19
N ARG A 179 6.17 10.20 -3.33
CA ARG A 179 5.46 9.17 -4.07
C ARG A 179 6.29 7.90 -4.06
N SER A 180 5.68 6.79 -3.66
CA SER A 180 6.34 5.48 -3.67
C SER A 180 6.04 4.77 -4.98
N SER A 181 7.02 4.01 -5.50
CA SER A 181 6.77 3.04 -6.56
C SER A 181 6.23 1.70 -6.02
N LEU A 182 6.15 1.53 -4.70
CA LEU A 182 5.63 0.34 -4.05
C LEU A 182 4.10 0.43 -3.91
N GLY A 183 3.39 -0.04 -4.93
CA GLY A 183 1.97 -0.39 -4.82
C GLY A 183 1.04 0.73 -4.32
N GLY A 184 -0.01 0.34 -3.61
CA GLY A 184 -0.99 1.25 -3.01
C GLY A 184 -0.65 1.62 -1.56
N LEU A 185 -1.47 2.48 -0.95
CA LEU A 185 -1.24 2.95 0.43
C LEU A 185 -1.10 1.81 1.45
N LYS A 186 -1.91 0.77 1.31
CA LYS A 186 -1.81 -0.41 2.18
C LYS A 186 -0.45 -1.09 2.09
N ASP A 187 0.08 -1.23 0.88
CA ASP A 187 1.39 -1.87 0.64
C ASP A 187 2.51 -1.02 1.24
N ILE A 188 2.42 0.32 1.09
CA ILE A 188 3.36 1.26 1.70
C ILE A 188 3.32 1.14 3.24
N ALA A 189 2.13 1.17 3.84
CA ALA A 189 1.98 1.07 5.29
C ALA A 189 2.51 -0.25 5.86
N GLN A 190 2.21 -1.38 5.19
CA GLN A 190 2.73 -2.69 5.57
C GLN A 190 4.25 -2.79 5.37
N SER A 191 4.79 -2.16 4.32
CA SER A 191 6.24 -2.11 4.09
C SER A 191 6.94 -1.30 5.18
N ILE A 192 6.37 -0.17 5.61
CA ILE A 192 6.89 0.59 6.75
C ILE A 192 6.92 -0.28 8.00
N ASP A 193 5.81 -0.92 8.38
CA ASP A 193 5.75 -1.77 9.57
C ASP A 193 6.76 -2.92 9.52
N LYS A 194 6.71 -3.72 8.46
CA LYS A 194 7.56 -4.91 8.31
C LYS A 194 9.03 -4.57 8.40
N ASN A 195 9.48 -3.57 7.64
CA ASN A 195 10.90 -3.23 7.61
C ASN A 195 11.35 -2.49 8.87
N SER A 196 10.46 -1.72 9.49
CA SER A 196 10.76 -1.10 10.79
C SER A 196 10.96 -2.15 11.87
N ARG A 197 10.14 -3.21 11.89
CA ARG A 197 10.33 -4.35 12.81
C ARG A 197 11.61 -5.13 12.52
N GLU A 198 11.91 -5.40 11.25
CA GLU A 198 13.14 -6.11 10.84
C GLU A 198 14.41 -5.32 11.17
N SER A 199 14.37 -4.00 11.05
CA SER A 199 15.51 -3.10 11.27
C SER A 199 15.52 -2.41 12.63
N GLN A 200 14.55 -2.73 13.50
CA GLN A 200 14.34 -2.10 14.81
C GLN A 200 14.26 -0.57 14.75
N LEU A 201 13.64 -0.04 13.70
CA LEU A 201 13.44 1.39 13.51
C LEU A 201 12.12 1.84 14.12
N ASP A 202 12.13 3.05 14.66
CA ASP A 202 10.93 3.64 15.21
C ASP A 202 10.12 4.36 14.14
N TYR A 203 8.84 4.03 14.08
CA TYR A 203 7.85 4.80 13.33
C TYR A 203 6.56 4.90 14.12
N ALA A 204 5.70 5.84 13.71
CA ALA A 204 4.32 5.92 14.16
C ALA A 204 3.45 6.60 13.08
N PHE A 205 2.23 6.12 12.87
CA PHE A 205 1.26 6.79 12.00
C PHE A 205 0.53 7.93 12.74
N THR A 206 0.21 8.99 12.00
CA THR A 206 -0.55 10.15 12.50
C THR A 206 -1.59 10.61 11.45
N LEU A 207 -2.37 11.65 11.77
CA LEU A 207 -3.40 12.24 10.91
C LEU A 207 -4.36 11.18 10.34
N ASN A 208 -4.68 11.25 9.04
CA ASN A 208 -5.59 10.31 8.36
C ASN A 208 -5.20 8.85 8.61
N ALA A 209 -3.91 8.54 8.53
CA ALA A 209 -3.40 7.18 8.69
C ALA A 209 -3.66 6.66 10.10
N GLY A 210 -3.33 7.45 11.12
CA GLY A 210 -3.56 7.10 12.52
C GLY A 210 -5.05 6.99 12.86
N LEU A 211 -5.86 7.98 12.47
CA LEU A 211 -7.29 7.99 12.80
C LEU A 211 -8.05 6.84 12.13
N SER A 212 -7.65 6.46 10.91
CA SER A 212 -8.26 5.35 10.17
C SER A 212 -8.15 3.99 10.87
N LEU A 213 -7.22 3.86 11.82
CA LEU A 213 -7.04 2.63 12.60
C LEU A 213 -7.99 2.54 13.79
N TYR A 214 -8.53 3.65 14.28
CA TYR A 214 -9.55 3.63 15.34
C TYR A 214 -10.95 3.39 14.78
N LYS A 215 -11.26 4.01 13.64
CA LYS A 215 -12.57 3.86 12.98
C LYS A 215 -12.41 4.05 11.47
N PRO A 216 -13.25 3.38 10.65
CA PRO A 216 -13.33 3.70 9.23
C PRO A 216 -13.69 5.16 9.01
N ILE A 217 -12.77 5.91 8.41
CA ILE A 217 -12.95 7.31 8.00
C ILE A 217 -13.16 7.41 6.49
N LYS A 218 -13.39 8.63 5.99
CA LYS A 218 -13.48 8.87 4.55
C LYS A 218 -12.20 8.41 3.82
N PRO A 219 -12.30 7.93 2.57
CA PRO A 219 -11.13 7.55 1.79
C PRO A 219 -10.13 8.69 1.65
N PHE A 220 -8.85 8.38 1.83
CA PHE A 220 -7.75 9.34 1.70
C PHE A 220 -6.65 8.77 0.80
N SER A 221 -5.86 9.67 0.20
CA SER A 221 -4.76 9.34 -0.71
C SER A 221 -3.37 9.50 -0.10
N LEU A 222 -3.26 10.08 1.09
CA LEU A 222 -1.99 10.48 1.71
C LEU A 222 -1.84 9.89 3.12
N LEU A 223 -0.80 9.07 3.29
CA LEU A 223 -0.35 8.57 4.59
C LEU A 223 0.56 9.58 5.27
N HIS A 224 0.42 9.73 6.58
CA HIS A 224 1.33 10.55 7.38
C HIS A 224 1.99 9.66 8.44
N SER A 225 3.31 9.67 8.49
CA SER A 225 4.07 8.88 9.45
C SER A 225 5.25 9.67 10.00
N TYR A 226 5.46 9.54 11.30
CA TYR A 226 6.66 10.01 11.99
C TYR A 226 7.81 9.04 11.80
N VAL A 227 8.97 9.61 11.50
CA VAL A 227 10.25 8.91 11.43
C VAL A 227 11.34 9.79 12.04
N ARG A 228 12.39 9.16 12.58
CA ARG A 228 13.56 9.87 13.09
C ARG A 228 14.39 10.44 11.94
N SER A 229 15.10 11.54 12.18
CA SER A 229 15.94 12.17 11.16
C SER A 229 17.06 11.24 10.66
N ALA A 230 17.62 10.43 11.55
CA ALA A 230 18.63 9.43 11.22
C ALA A 230 18.14 8.35 10.24
N ASP A 231 16.85 8.02 10.28
CA ASP A 231 16.26 6.90 9.56
C ASP A 231 15.57 7.33 8.25
N GLN A 232 15.48 8.63 7.99
CA GLN A 232 14.84 9.18 6.79
C GLN A 232 15.38 8.54 5.51
N GLN A 233 16.70 8.54 5.32
CA GLN A 233 17.33 8.00 4.11
C GLN A 233 17.11 6.49 3.95
N TYR A 234 16.93 5.78 5.07
CA TYR A 234 16.62 4.36 5.05
C TYR A 234 15.22 4.14 4.45
N PHE A 235 14.22 4.85 4.97
CA PHE A 235 12.85 4.76 4.45
C PHE A 235 12.73 5.23 3.00
N GLU A 236 13.46 6.28 2.60
CA GLU A 236 13.48 6.74 1.21
C GLU A 236 13.95 5.67 0.23
N LYS A 237 15.08 5.00 0.54
CA LYS A 237 15.63 3.95 -0.33
C LYS A 237 14.77 2.70 -0.32
N LEU A 238 14.35 2.28 0.87
CA LEU A 238 13.56 1.08 1.07
C LEU A 238 12.21 1.17 0.36
N LEU A 239 11.51 2.28 0.56
CA LEU A 239 10.17 2.49 -0.01
C LEU A 239 10.23 3.01 -1.45
N MET A 240 11.42 3.11 -2.03
CA MET A 240 11.66 3.65 -3.38
C MET A 240 10.93 4.99 -3.55
N LEU A 241 11.13 5.90 -2.59
CA LEU A 241 10.46 7.19 -2.56
C LEU A 241 11.07 8.14 -3.59
N SER A 242 10.18 8.84 -4.29
CA SER A 242 10.52 9.97 -5.14
C SER A 242 9.90 11.23 -4.53
N PRO A 243 10.67 12.32 -4.35
CA PRO A 243 10.12 13.60 -3.89
C PRO A 243 8.99 14.06 -4.80
N SER A 244 7.90 14.55 -4.21
CA SER A 244 6.68 14.96 -4.92
C SER A 244 6.01 16.14 -4.23
N ASP A 245 5.12 16.81 -4.95
CA ASP A 245 4.25 17.84 -4.38
C ASP A 245 3.16 17.22 -3.50
N LYS A 246 2.61 18.04 -2.60
CA LYS A 246 1.54 17.66 -1.65
C LYS A 246 0.31 17.04 -2.33
N GLU A 247 -0.03 17.49 -3.53
CA GLU A 247 -1.22 17.03 -4.25
C GLU A 247 -1.05 15.62 -4.86
N ASN A 248 0.17 15.28 -5.26
CA ASN A 248 0.50 14.02 -5.94
C ASN A 248 1.15 12.99 -5.00
N ALA A 249 1.46 13.39 -3.78
CA ALA A 249 2.11 12.54 -2.79
C ALA A 249 1.15 11.47 -2.26
N GLN A 250 1.74 10.32 -1.93
CA GLN A 250 1.06 9.19 -1.29
C GLN A 250 1.52 8.99 0.14
N LEU A 251 2.72 9.49 0.47
CA LEU A 251 3.32 9.40 1.78
C LEU A 251 3.92 10.76 2.16
N CYS A 252 3.60 11.22 3.36
CA CYS A 252 4.24 12.35 4.01
C CYS A 252 5.04 11.81 5.21
N LEU A 253 6.35 11.98 5.17
CA LEU A 253 7.23 11.66 6.29
C LEU A 253 7.41 12.93 7.13
N MET A 254 7.00 12.83 8.39
CA MET A 254 7.18 13.88 9.39
C MET A 254 8.44 13.57 10.19
N ILE A 255 9.48 14.38 10.01
CA ILE A 255 10.73 14.17 10.72
C ILE A 255 10.61 14.78 12.11
N SER A 256 10.74 13.91 13.11
CA SER A 256 10.78 14.33 14.51
C SER A 256 11.72 13.44 15.30
N ASP A 257 12.66 14.06 16.02
CA ASP A 257 13.57 13.39 16.94
C ASP A 257 13.05 13.45 18.39
N ASP A 258 11.78 13.79 18.59
CA ASP A 258 11.17 13.75 19.92
C ASP A 258 10.90 12.31 20.37
N SER A 259 11.69 11.85 21.32
CA SER A 259 11.53 10.52 21.93
C SER A 259 10.16 10.29 22.55
N LYS A 260 9.43 11.35 22.93
CA LYS A 260 8.09 11.21 23.51
C LYS A 260 7.09 10.62 22.53
N VAL A 261 7.16 11.02 21.25
CA VAL A 261 6.24 10.55 20.18
C VAL A 261 6.32 9.03 20.01
N TYR A 262 7.54 8.48 20.08
CA TYR A 262 7.78 7.05 19.92
C TYR A 262 7.60 6.26 21.21
N ALA A 263 7.83 6.87 22.38
CA ALA A 263 7.66 6.20 23.67
C ALA A 263 6.18 6.03 24.05
N THR A 264 5.32 6.99 23.67
CA THR A 264 3.88 6.94 23.96
C THR A 264 3.05 6.37 22.81
N ARG A 265 3.67 5.69 21.83
CA ARG A 265 2.94 5.11 20.70
C ARG A 265 2.10 3.91 21.13
N GLU A 266 0.96 3.73 20.49
CA GLU A 266 0.02 2.62 20.70
C GLU A 266 0.07 1.68 19.48
N GLU A 267 -0.10 0.37 19.70
CA GLU A 267 -0.21 -0.61 18.61
C GLU A 267 -1.67 -0.92 18.34
N LEU A 268 -2.14 -0.61 17.13
CA LEU A 268 -3.51 -0.83 16.68
C LEU A 268 -3.49 -1.63 15.39
N HIS A 269 -4.21 -2.76 15.37
CA HIS A 269 -4.27 -3.66 14.22
C HIS A 269 -2.88 -4.08 13.68
N GLY A 270 -1.88 -4.17 14.56
CA GLY A 270 -0.51 -4.53 14.19
C GLY A 270 0.32 -3.38 13.60
N LEU A 271 -0.16 -2.14 13.66
CA LEU A 271 0.58 -0.95 13.24
C LEU A 271 0.77 0.01 14.41
N TYR A 272 1.91 0.70 14.46
CA TYR A 272 2.15 1.73 15.47
C TYR A 272 1.51 3.06 15.10
N VAL A 273 0.81 3.66 16.06
CA VAL A 273 0.11 4.95 15.97
C VAL A 273 0.58 5.84 17.11
N VAL A 274 0.65 7.15 16.89
CA VAL A 274 0.94 8.10 17.97
C VAL A 274 -0.17 8.07 19.04
N SER A 275 0.13 8.51 20.26
CA SER A 275 -0.88 8.58 21.33
C SER A 275 -2.06 9.45 20.92
N LYS A 276 -3.25 9.19 21.49
CA LYS A 276 -4.46 9.99 21.21
C LYS A 276 -4.26 11.50 21.40
N SER A 277 -3.50 11.90 22.41
CA SER A 277 -3.22 13.31 22.69
C SER A 277 -2.33 13.97 21.65
N VAL A 278 -1.34 13.25 21.10
CA VAL A 278 -0.51 13.74 19.99
C VAL A 278 -1.30 13.73 18.69
N LEU A 279 -2.10 12.68 18.46
CA LEU A 279 -2.96 12.57 17.28
C LEU A 279 -3.94 13.74 17.18
N LEU A 280 -4.62 14.09 18.29
CA LEU A 280 -5.52 15.25 18.35
C LEU A 280 -4.78 16.56 18.02
N LYS A 281 -3.63 16.80 18.63
CA LYS A 281 -2.80 17.99 18.36
C LYS A 281 -2.36 18.08 16.90
N ASP A 282 -1.96 16.96 16.30
CA ASP A 282 -1.56 16.92 14.91
C ASP A 282 -2.74 17.19 13.98
N ILE A 283 -3.92 16.63 14.27
CA ILE A 283 -5.15 16.89 13.51
C ILE A 283 -5.60 18.35 13.64
N GLU A 284 -5.47 18.96 14.82
CA GLU A 284 -5.76 20.37 15.02
C GLU A 284 -4.82 21.28 14.20
N LYS A 285 -3.51 20.96 14.19
CA LYS A 285 -2.48 21.76 13.53
C LYS A 285 -2.44 21.57 12.00
N PHE A 286 -2.56 20.32 11.52
CA PHE A 286 -2.30 19.97 10.13
C PHE A 286 -3.48 19.27 9.43
N GLY A 287 -4.49 18.83 10.18
CA GLY A 287 -5.68 18.17 9.64
C GLY A 287 -6.66 19.14 8.99
N SER A 288 -7.51 18.59 8.11
CA SER A 288 -8.66 19.31 7.54
C SER A 288 -9.79 19.43 8.57
N ASP A 289 -10.69 20.40 8.38
CA ASP A 289 -11.84 20.58 9.27
C ASP A 289 -12.74 19.34 9.32
N GLU A 290 -12.83 18.58 8.22
CA GLU A 290 -13.54 17.30 8.20
C GLU A 290 -12.88 16.26 9.11
N LEU A 291 -11.54 16.17 9.07
CA LEU A 291 -10.78 15.23 9.91
C LEU A 291 -10.89 15.59 11.39
N LYS A 292 -10.99 16.88 11.72
CA LYS A 292 -11.23 17.35 13.09
C LYS A 292 -12.57 16.88 13.62
N GLY A 293 -13.65 17.02 12.83
CA GLY A 293 -14.97 16.53 13.20
C GLY A 293 -15.01 15.00 13.39
N ASP A 294 -14.31 14.26 12.52
CA ASP A 294 -14.17 12.81 12.68
C ASP A 294 -13.37 12.47 13.95
N ALA A 295 -12.28 13.20 14.24
CA ALA A 295 -11.44 12.99 15.41
C ALA A 295 -12.19 13.22 16.73
N GLU A 296 -12.99 14.29 16.83
CA GLU A 296 -13.83 14.58 18.00
C GLU A 296 -14.87 13.49 18.27
N SER A 297 -15.34 12.80 17.22
CA SER A 297 -16.27 11.68 17.38
C SER A 297 -15.60 10.36 17.76
N ILE A 298 -14.30 10.22 17.55
CA ILE A 298 -13.58 8.94 17.66
C ILE A 298 -12.67 8.87 18.89
N LEU A 299 -11.92 9.95 19.17
CA LEU A 299 -10.85 9.99 20.17
C LEU A 299 -11.37 10.38 21.55
#